data_AF-A0A964A7S0-F1
#
_entry.id   AF-A0A964A7S0-F1
#
_cell.length_a   1.000
_cell.length_b   1.000
_cell.length_c   1.000
_cell.angle_alpha   90.00
_cell.angle_beta   90.00
_cell.angle_gamma   90.00
#
_symmetry.space_group_name_H-M   'P 1'
#
loop_
_entity.id
_entity.type
_entity.pdbx_description
1 polymer ?
#
loop_
_entity_poly.entity_id
_entity_poly.type
_entity_poly.pdbx_seq_one_letter_code
_entity_poly.pdbx_strand_id
1 'polypeptide(L)'
;MLALFLIAVGLTVPRVAGPHYPFARFHMFSQRWTTAPRLVVRDSSGGIDEVDAWAAWDCPEKVDLMRVDLCDDGSRHPEEAHKASDFINSRQRPLPAGTPVEVIRRLYSFPRPGGPPAVEDCVLLRCKASRRSGDGT
;
A
#
# COMPACT_ATOMS: atom_id res chain seq x y z
N MET A 1 -57.40 5.76 -27.96
CA MET A 1 -57.18 4.30 -27.77
C MET A 1 -55.80 3.86 -28.32
N LEU A 2 -54.75 4.66 -28.12
CA LEU A 2 -53.38 4.36 -28.61
C LEU A 2 -52.30 4.50 -27.53
N ALA A 3 -52.65 5.00 -26.34
CA ALA A 3 -51.71 5.28 -25.26
C ALA A 3 -51.51 4.11 -24.27
N LEU A 4 -52.41 3.12 -24.25
CA LEU A 4 -52.31 1.98 -23.33
C LEU A 4 -51.41 0.84 -23.83
N PHE A 5 -51.14 0.77 -25.14
CA PHE A 5 -50.35 -0.34 -25.70
C PHE A 5 -48.84 -0.16 -25.47
N LEU A 6 -48.35 1.07 -25.31
CA LEU A 6 -46.92 1.33 -25.09
C LEU A 6 -46.47 1.05 -23.65
N ILE A 7 -47.38 1.06 -22.68
CA ILE A 7 -47.04 0.75 -21.28
C ILE A 7 -46.91 -0.76 -21.05
N ALA A 8 -47.67 -1.58 -21.80
CA ALA A 8 -47.62 -3.04 -21.67
C ALA A 8 -46.34 -3.67 -22.28
N VAL A 9 -45.77 -3.04 -23.32
CA VAL A 9 -44.52 -3.53 -23.95
C VAL A 9 -43.28 -3.10 -23.15
N GLY A 10 -43.33 -1.98 -22.43
CA GLY A 10 -42.22 -1.53 -21.58
C GLY A 10 -42.02 -2.34 -20.30
N LEU A 11 -43.04 -3.07 -19.83
CA LEU A 11 -43.01 -3.83 -18.56
C LEU A 11 -42.79 -5.34 -18.71
N THR A 12 -42.70 -5.86 -19.94
CA THR A 12 -42.56 -7.31 -20.18
C THR A 12 -41.15 -7.74 -20.60
N VAL A 13 -40.26 -6.82 -20.99
CA VAL A 13 -38.87 -7.13 -21.33
C VAL A 13 -37.97 -7.53 -20.13
N PRO A 14 -38.20 -7.14 -18.86
CA PRO A 14 -37.27 -7.53 -17.79
C PRO A 14 -37.49 -8.94 -17.20
N ARG A 15 -38.44 -9.74 -17.72
CA ARG A 15 -38.71 -11.09 -17.16
C ARG A 15 -38.20 -12.27 -17.99
N VAL A 16 -37.84 -12.07 -19.26
CA VAL A 16 -37.28 -13.13 -20.11
C VAL A 16 -35.75 -13.00 -20.27
N ALA A 17 -35.20 -11.81 -19.99
CA ALA A 17 -33.79 -11.66 -19.68
C ALA A 17 -33.54 -12.16 -18.25
N GLY A 18 -33.42 -13.48 -18.10
CA GLY A 18 -32.78 -14.12 -16.96
C GLY A 18 -31.40 -13.49 -16.66
N PRO A 19 -30.79 -13.81 -15.51
CA PRO A 19 -29.93 -12.97 -14.66
C PRO A 19 -28.55 -12.55 -15.23
N HIS A 20 -28.45 -12.28 -16.52
CA HIS A 20 -27.21 -12.13 -17.27
C HIS A 20 -27.02 -10.70 -17.80
N TYR A 21 -27.12 -9.68 -16.94
CA TYR A 21 -26.51 -8.36 -17.17
C TYR A 21 -26.64 -7.43 -15.94
N PRO A 22 -25.59 -6.72 -15.50
CA PRO A 22 -24.29 -7.20 -15.12
C PRO A 22 -24.13 -7.01 -13.59
N PHE A 23 -24.94 -7.69 -12.79
CA PHE A 23 -24.56 -7.98 -11.39
C PHE A 23 -23.86 -9.33 -11.32
N ALA A 24 -22.93 -9.57 -12.25
CA ALA A 24 -21.74 -10.32 -11.86
C ALA A 24 -21.19 -9.55 -10.67
N ARG A 25 -21.52 -10.01 -9.46
CA ARG A 25 -20.94 -9.53 -8.21
C ARG A 25 -19.49 -9.32 -8.54
N PHE A 26 -19.05 -8.07 -8.55
CA PHE A 26 -17.71 -7.72 -8.97
C PHE A 26 -16.76 -8.47 -8.05
N HIS A 27 -16.31 -9.66 -8.47
CA HIS A 27 -15.23 -10.41 -7.83
C HIS A 27 -13.94 -9.57 -7.84
N MET A 28 -13.94 -8.46 -8.59
CA MET A 28 -12.95 -7.39 -8.54
C MET A 28 -12.84 -6.70 -7.17
N PHE A 29 -13.88 -6.74 -6.32
CA PHE A 29 -13.83 -6.29 -4.92
C PHE A 29 -13.77 -7.43 -3.91
N SER A 30 -13.85 -8.69 -4.35
CA SER A 30 -13.66 -9.86 -3.47
C SER A 30 -12.19 -10.23 -3.32
N GLN A 31 -11.28 -9.28 -3.54
CA GLN A 31 -9.86 -9.56 -3.45
C GLN A 31 -9.54 -10.05 -2.04
N ARG A 32 -9.03 -11.28 -1.98
CA ARG A 32 -8.44 -11.95 -0.81
C ARG A 32 -7.26 -11.19 -0.18
N TRP A 33 -6.93 -10.01 -0.69
CA TRP A 33 -5.78 -9.21 -0.32
C TRP A 33 -6.28 -8.05 0.54
N THR A 34 -6.37 -8.31 1.84
CA THR A 34 -6.61 -7.29 2.85
C THR A 34 -5.30 -6.73 3.39
N THR A 35 -4.21 -6.84 2.63
CA THR A 35 -2.88 -6.40 3.07
C THR A 35 -2.50 -5.12 2.36
N ALA A 36 -2.25 -4.05 3.12
CA ALA A 36 -1.73 -2.78 2.63
C ALA A 36 -0.30 -2.61 3.16
N PRO A 37 0.74 -2.70 2.32
CA PRO A 37 2.11 -2.44 2.73
C PRO A 37 2.42 -0.94 2.72
N ARG A 38 3.28 -0.52 3.64
CA ARG A 38 3.87 0.82 3.70
C ARG A 38 5.33 0.73 4.08
N LEU A 39 6.16 1.57 3.46
CA LEU A 39 7.55 1.71 3.87
C LEU A 39 7.65 2.75 4.98
N VAL A 40 8.27 2.37 6.09
CA VAL A 40 8.45 3.23 7.28
C VAL A 40 9.88 3.12 7.79
N VAL A 41 10.24 4.02 8.69
CA VAL A 41 11.58 4.14 9.26
C VAL A 41 11.49 3.97 10.75
N ARG A 42 12.28 3.07 11.32
CA ARG A 42 12.44 2.96 12.78
C ARG A 42 13.79 3.51 13.19
N ASP A 43 13.80 4.46 14.12
CA ASP A 43 15.04 4.97 14.70
C ASP A 43 15.50 4.15 15.91
N SER A 44 16.65 4.51 16.48
CA SER A 44 17.23 3.82 17.64
C SER A 44 16.40 3.92 18.92
N SER A 45 15.45 4.86 19.00
CA SER A 45 14.51 4.98 20.12
C SER A 45 13.30 4.04 19.98
N GLY A 46 13.17 3.39 18.82
CA GLY A 46 11.98 2.61 18.45
C GLY A 46 10.86 3.46 17.86
N GLY A 47 11.08 4.77 17.69
CA GLY A 47 10.14 5.68 17.02
C GLY A 47 9.96 5.28 15.56
N ILE A 48 8.72 5.39 15.06
CA ILE A 48 8.37 5.09 13.67
C ILE A 48 8.01 6.40 12.96
N ASP A 49 8.72 6.69 11.88
CA ASP A 49 8.47 7.84 11.01
C ASP A 49 8.18 7.41 9.58
N GLU A 50 7.55 8.30 8.83
CA GLU A 50 7.46 8.17 7.38
C GLU A 50 8.81 8.40 6.72
N VAL A 51 8.99 7.81 5.53
CA VAL A 51 10.23 7.91 4.76
C VAL A 51 10.55 9.37 4.39
N ASP A 52 9.54 10.20 4.15
CA ASP A 52 9.74 11.59 3.73
C ASP A 52 10.16 12.53 4.89
N ALA A 53 10.05 12.10 6.14
CA ALA A 53 10.61 12.80 7.30
C ALA A 53 12.15 12.86 7.28
N TRP A 54 12.78 12.09 6.38
CA TRP A 54 14.22 12.00 6.22
C TRP A 54 14.66 12.62 4.88
N ALA A 55 15.81 13.30 4.89
CA ALA A 55 16.31 14.07 3.76
C ALA A 55 17.41 13.35 2.96
N ALA A 56 18.10 12.38 3.59
CA ALA A 56 19.23 11.68 3.01
C ALA A 56 19.44 10.31 3.65
N TRP A 57 20.08 9.41 2.90
CA TRP A 57 20.21 8.01 3.26
C TRP A 57 21.60 7.50 2.92
N ASP A 58 22.16 6.67 3.79
CA ASP A 58 23.38 5.91 3.56
C ASP A 58 23.07 4.45 3.92
N CYS A 59 22.77 3.68 2.89
CA CYS A 59 22.38 2.28 2.99
C CYS A 59 23.47 1.42 2.34
N PRO A 60 23.71 0.19 2.84
CA PRO A 60 24.69 -0.72 2.25
C PRO A 60 24.33 -1.12 0.81
N GLU A 61 23.05 -1.05 0.46
CA GLU A 61 22.52 -1.37 -0.86
C GLU A 61 21.22 -0.60 -1.14
N LYS A 62 20.67 -0.76 -2.36
CA LYS A 62 19.37 -0.21 -2.72
C LYS A 62 18.25 -0.94 -1.97
N VAL A 63 17.23 -0.19 -1.57
CA VAL A 63 16.00 -0.76 -1.02
C VAL A 63 15.32 -1.56 -2.13
N ASP A 64 15.22 -2.87 -1.95
CA ASP A 64 14.53 -3.79 -2.85
C ASP A 64 13.31 -4.40 -2.15
N LEU A 65 12.12 -4.09 -2.66
CA LEU A 65 10.84 -4.59 -2.14
C LEU A 65 10.52 -6.00 -2.63
N MET A 66 11.27 -6.50 -3.61
CA MET A 66 11.11 -7.84 -4.17
C MET A 66 11.88 -8.90 -3.37
N ARG A 67 12.49 -8.54 -2.24
CA ARG A 67 13.01 -9.52 -1.27
C ARG A 67 11.87 -10.32 -0.65
N VAL A 68 11.50 -11.39 -1.34
CA VAL A 68 10.38 -12.29 -1.02
C VAL A 68 10.61 -13.06 0.29
N ASP A 69 11.87 -13.19 0.72
CA ASP A 69 12.26 -13.88 1.94
C ASP A 69 11.92 -13.11 3.23
N LEU A 70 11.71 -11.80 3.14
CA LEU A 70 11.58 -10.94 4.33
C LEU A 70 10.15 -10.66 4.75
N CYS A 71 9.17 -10.76 3.85
CA CYS A 71 7.73 -10.80 4.11
C CYS A 71 6.95 -10.84 2.78
N ASP A 72 6.15 -11.88 2.57
CA ASP A 72 5.23 -11.95 1.43
C ASP A 72 3.89 -11.32 1.80
N ASP A 73 3.60 -10.15 1.24
CA ASP A 73 2.29 -9.50 1.40
C ASP A 73 1.29 -9.92 0.32
N GLY A 74 1.69 -10.83 -0.59
CA GLY A 74 0.91 -11.30 -1.73
C GLY A 74 0.51 -10.18 -2.71
N SER A 75 0.97 -8.95 -2.47
CA SER A 75 0.68 -7.80 -3.29
C SER A 75 1.68 -7.74 -4.41
N ARG A 76 1.20 -7.71 -5.66
CA ARG A 76 2.13 -7.75 -6.79
C ARG A 76 2.91 -6.45 -6.97
N HIS A 77 2.36 -5.28 -6.64
CA HIS A 77 3.05 -4.00 -6.84
C HIS A 77 2.43 -2.90 -5.96
N PRO A 78 2.83 -2.77 -4.69
CA PRO A 78 2.33 -1.68 -3.86
C PRO A 78 2.96 -0.35 -4.26
N GLU A 79 2.24 0.43 -5.07
CA GLU A 79 2.70 1.70 -5.66
C GLU A 79 3.33 2.64 -4.63
N GLU A 80 2.69 2.82 -3.47
CA GLU A 80 3.18 3.71 -2.40
C GLU A 80 4.50 3.22 -1.78
N ALA A 81 4.65 1.91 -1.58
CA ALA A 81 5.91 1.37 -1.10
C ALA A 81 7.02 1.53 -2.15
N HIS A 82 6.71 1.34 -3.44
CA HIS A 82 7.64 1.56 -4.54
C HIS A 82 8.11 3.02 -4.60
N LYS A 83 7.19 3.99 -4.55
CA LYS A 83 7.53 5.43 -4.50
C LYS A 83 8.47 5.75 -3.33
N ALA A 84 8.21 5.18 -2.16
CA ALA A 84 9.06 5.38 -0.98
C ALA A 84 10.44 4.74 -1.15
N SER A 85 10.52 3.55 -1.73
CA SER A 85 11.80 2.90 -2.08
C SER A 85 12.61 3.74 -3.06
N ASP A 86 11.97 4.23 -4.13
CA ASP A 86 12.58 5.11 -5.13
C ASP A 86 13.05 6.44 -4.52
N PHE A 87 12.27 7.01 -3.59
CA PHE A 87 12.68 8.19 -2.83
C PHE A 87 13.94 7.96 -2.01
N ILE A 88 14.03 6.83 -1.28
CA ILE A 88 15.23 6.46 -0.53
C ILE A 88 16.41 6.31 -1.49
N ASN A 89 16.24 5.48 -2.51
CA ASN A 89 17.29 5.13 -3.48
C ASN A 89 17.81 6.36 -4.23
N SER A 90 16.94 7.31 -4.61
CA SER A 90 17.33 8.54 -5.29
C SER A 90 18.05 9.55 -4.39
N ARG A 91 17.93 9.40 -3.06
CA ARG A 91 18.59 10.26 -2.07
C ARG A 91 19.72 9.56 -1.31
N GLN A 92 20.17 8.40 -1.80
CA GLN A 92 21.33 7.71 -1.25
C GLN A 92 22.62 8.49 -1.53
N ARG A 93 23.39 8.73 -0.47
CA ARG A 93 24.74 9.32 -0.49
C ARG A 93 25.49 8.96 0.79
N PRO A 94 26.83 8.95 0.81
CA PRO A 94 27.58 8.72 2.04
C PRO A 94 27.18 9.70 3.15
N LEU A 95 26.91 9.19 4.36
CA LEU A 95 26.58 9.99 5.54
C LEU A 95 27.56 9.66 6.68
N PRO A 96 28.67 10.41 6.79
CA PRO A 96 29.64 10.23 7.88
C PRO A 96 29.00 10.39 9.26
N ALA A 97 28.08 11.35 9.40
CA ALA A 97 27.25 11.58 10.58
C ALA A 97 25.77 11.46 10.20
N GLY A 98 25.20 10.28 10.44
CA GLY A 98 23.78 10.00 10.25
C GLY A 98 23.23 9.18 11.41
N THR A 99 21.92 9.27 11.63
CA THR A 99 21.22 8.50 12.65
C THR A 99 21.04 7.07 12.17
N PRO A 100 21.44 6.04 12.93
CA PRO A 100 21.13 4.65 12.59
C PRO A 100 19.62 4.43 12.55
N VAL A 101 19.12 3.86 11.47
CA VAL A 101 17.70 3.57 11.24
C VAL A 101 17.49 2.22 10.59
N GLU A 102 16.31 1.63 10.79
CA GLU A 102 15.82 0.46 10.07
C GLU A 102 14.78 0.91 9.04
N VAL A 103 14.97 0.54 7.77
CA VAL A 103 13.95 0.67 6.73
C VAL A 103 13.06 -0.56 6.79
N ILE A 104 11.78 -0.36 7.03
CA ILE A 104 10.82 -1.43 7.35
C ILE A 104 9.70 -1.42 6.33
N ARG A 105 9.39 -2.61 5.79
CA ARG A 105 8.10 -2.87 5.15
C ARG A 105 7.11 -3.23 6.25
N ARG A 106 6.18 -2.32 6.53
CA ARG A 106 5.08 -2.54 7.47
C ARG A 106 3.85 -3.01 6.71
N LEU A 107 3.32 -4.16 7.06
CA LEU A 107 2.13 -4.75 6.46
C LEU A 107 0.93 -4.54 7.37
N TYR A 108 -0.15 -3.99 6.81
CA TYR A 108 -1.44 -3.89 7.49
C TYR A 108 -2.41 -4.88 6.89
N SER A 109 -2.70 -5.96 7.62
CA SER A 109 -3.62 -7.03 7.18
C SER A 109 -4.97 -6.89 7.88
N PHE A 110 -6.09 -6.92 7.16
CA PHE A 110 -7.43 -6.90 7.75
C PHE A 110 -8.06 -8.30 7.74
N PRO A 111 -7.92 -9.10 8.82
CA PRO A 111 -8.42 -10.47 8.85
C PRO A 111 -9.95 -10.55 8.88
N ARG A 112 -10.62 -9.48 9.33
CA ARG A 112 -12.08 -9.36 9.38
C ARG A 112 -12.50 -7.97 8.91
N PRO A 113 -13.56 -7.85 8.08
CA PRO A 113 -14.11 -6.54 7.71
C PRO A 113 -14.49 -5.72 8.94
N GLY A 114 -14.03 -4.46 9.01
CA GLY A 114 -14.31 -3.55 10.12
C GLY A 114 -13.60 -3.88 11.45
N GLY A 115 -12.77 -4.91 11.49
CA GLY A 115 -11.91 -5.22 12.64
C GLY A 115 -10.60 -4.42 12.65
N PRO A 116 -9.84 -4.46 13.76
CA PRO A 116 -8.52 -3.84 13.80
C PRO A 116 -7.56 -4.52 12.80
N PRO A 117 -6.64 -3.77 12.17
CA PRO A 117 -5.60 -4.37 11.35
C PRO A 117 -4.61 -5.17 12.22
N ALA A 118 -4.17 -6.31 11.71
CA ALA A 118 -2.94 -6.94 12.14
C ALA A 118 -1.76 -6.20 11.50
N VAL A 119 -0.68 -5.99 12.26
CA VAL A 119 0.52 -5.28 11.81
C VAL A 119 1.71 -6.21 11.87
N GLU A 120 2.46 -6.29 10.78
CA GLU A 120 3.72 -7.04 10.70
C GLU A 120 4.82 -6.11 10.18
N ASP A 121 5.98 -6.10 10.86
CA ASP A 121 7.11 -5.24 10.53
C ASP A 121 8.29 -6.08 10.05
N CYS A 122 8.72 -5.84 8.82
CA CYS A 122 9.76 -6.60 8.16
C CYS A 122 10.94 -5.68 7.86
N VAL A 123 12.07 -5.88 8.55
CA VAL A 123 13.26 -5.04 8.36
C VAL A 123 13.90 -5.40 7.01
N LEU A 124 13.86 -4.45 6.07
CA LEU A 124 14.49 -4.63 4.76
C LEU A 124 15.98 -4.35 4.83
N LEU A 125 16.35 -3.24 5.46
CA LEU A 125 17.72 -2.74 5.53
C LEU A 125 17.99 -1.96 6.80
N ARG A 126 19.25 -1.97 7.25
CA ARG A 126 19.77 -1.06 8.28
C ARG A 126 20.60 0.01 7.57
N CYS A 127 20.24 1.27 7.75
CA CYS A 127 20.89 2.42 7.10
C CYS A 127 21.31 3.46 8.14
N LYS A 128 22.02 4.49 7.70
CA LYS A 128 22.05 5.78 8.38
C LYS A 128 21.18 6.77 7.60
N ALA A 129 20.50 7.66 8.31
CA ALA A 129 19.69 8.70 7.68
C ALA A 129 19.84 10.04 8.41
N SER A 130 19.64 11.15 7.69
CA SER A 130 19.53 12.48 8.29
C SER A 130 18.09 12.97 8.21
N ARG A 131 17.53 13.44 9.33
CA ARG A 131 16.18 14.01 9.32
C ARG A 131 16.12 15.21 8.37
N ARG A 132 14.95 15.44 7.79
CA ARG A 132 14.64 16.73 7.19
C ARG A 132 14.58 17.72 8.35
N SER A 133 15.49 18.68 8.39
CA SER A 133 15.35 19.83 9.28
C SER A 133 13.99 20.43 8.98
N GLY A 134 13.10 20.43 9.98
CA GLY A 134 11.83 21.12 9.83
C GLY A 134 12.16 22.56 9.44
N ASP A 135 11.64 23.02 8.31
CA ASP A 135 11.60 24.45 8.05
C ASP A 135 10.80 25.03 9.20
N GLY A 136 11.53 25.62 10.17
CA GLY A 136 10.96 26.47 11.18
C GLY A 136 10.30 27.61 10.43
N THR A 137 8.99 27.52 10.30
CA THR A 137 8.12 28.61 9.86
C THR A 137 6.94 28.68 10.80
#